data_AF-A0A6J0SIK0-F1
#
_entry.id   AF-A0A6J0SIK0-F1
#
_cell.length_a   1.000
_cell.length_b   1.000
_cell.length_c   1.000
_cell.angle_alpha   90.00
_cell.angle_beta   90.00
_cell.angle_gamma   90.00
#
_symmetry.space_group_name_H-M   'P 1'
#
loop_
_entity.id
_entity.type
_entity.pdbx_description
1 polymer ?
#
loop_
_entity_poly.entity_id
_entity_poly.type
_entity_poly.pdbx_seq_one_letter_code
_entity_poly.pdbx_strand_id
1 'polypeptide(L)'
;MKTSWDNSCRYALHAKEGVITSFSTPGFPNSPYPSNARCLWVLRGDADSVLSLTFTTFDVEQCHTGDDFVKVYDSLSPVEPHALVK
;
A
#
# COMPACT_ATOMS: atom_id res chain seq x y z
N MET A 1 17.10 20.42 0.46
CA MET A 1 18.07 19.32 0.56
C MET A 1 17.31 18.00 0.43
N LYS A 2 17.21 17.43 -0.78
CA LYS A 2 16.66 16.09 -0.98
C LYS A 2 17.80 15.10 -0.80
N THR A 3 17.84 14.39 0.31
CA THR A 3 18.76 13.26 0.49
C THR A 3 18.30 12.12 -0.41
N SER A 4 19.16 11.73 -1.35
CA SER A 4 18.95 10.76 -2.43
C SER A 4 18.91 9.29 -1.96
N TRP A 5 18.17 9.01 -0.88
CA TRP A 5 18.03 7.69 -0.23
C TRP A 5 16.62 7.44 0.31
N ASP A 6 15.66 8.29 -0.03
CA ASP A 6 14.29 8.13 0.42
C ASP A 6 13.48 7.45 -0.69
N ASN A 7 13.40 6.11 -0.66
CA ASN A 7 12.48 5.34 -1.50
C ASN A 7 11.02 5.49 -1.01
N SER A 8 10.66 6.72 -0.64
CA SER A 8 9.30 7.08 -0.26
C SER A 8 8.46 7.26 -1.50
N CYS A 9 7.28 6.66 -1.49
CA CYS A 9 6.30 6.84 -2.54
C CYS A 9 4.93 7.15 -1.95
N ARG A 10 4.17 8.01 -2.63
CA ARG A 10 2.83 8.41 -2.18
C ARG A 10 1.89 8.48 -3.37
N TYR A 11 0.81 7.73 -3.28
CA TYR A 11 -0.24 7.68 -4.29
C TYR A 11 -1.59 7.96 -3.65
N ALA A 12 -2.48 8.60 -4.42
CA ALA A 12 -3.87 8.80 -4.04
C ALA A 12 -4.75 8.23 -5.15
N LEU A 13 -5.65 7.32 -4.79
CA LEU A 13 -6.53 6.63 -5.72
C LEU A 13 -7.98 6.83 -5.27
N HIS A 14 -8.85 7.10 -6.24
CA HIS A 14 -10.29 7.17 -6.05
C HIS A 14 -10.94 5.99 -6.76
N ALA A 15 -11.44 5.02 -6.01
CA ALA A 15 -12.20 3.90 -6.54
C ALA A 15 -13.67 4.33 -6.72
N LYS A 16 -14.24 3.99 -7.87
CA LYS A 16 -15.64 4.26 -8.18
C LYS A 16 -16.44 2.97 -8.10
N GLU A 17 -17.70 3.09 -7.70
CA GLU A 17 -18.61 1.94 -7.68
C GLU A 17 -18.66 1.24 -9.05
N GLY A 18 -18.62 -0.10 -9.04
CA GLY A 18 -18.64 -0.92 -10.26
C GLY A 18 -17.34 -0.91 -11.09
N VAL A 19 -16.30 -0.17 -10.67
CA VAL A 19 -15.01 -0.09 -11.37
C VAL A 19 -13.90 -0.70 -10.51
N ILE A 20 -13.21 -1.70 -11.05
CA ILE A 20 -12.03 -2.28 -10.41
C ILE A 20 -10.84 -1.33 -10.62
N THR A 21 -10.31 -0.79 -9.51
CA THR A 21 -9.07 -0.01 -9.51
C THR A 21 -7.91 -0.88 -9.05
N SER A 22 -6.92 -1.06 -9.92
CA SER A 22 -5.72 -1.87 -9.64
C SER A 22 -4.48 -0.99 -9.45
N PHE A 23 -3.62 -1.40 -8.53
CA PHE A 23 -2.34 -0.75 -8.23
C PHE A 23 -1.31 -1.79 -7.80
N SER A 24 -0.03 -1.44 -7.93
CA SER A 24 1.09 -2.32 -7.61
C SER A 24 2.23 -1.55 -6.97
N THR A 25 3.16 -2.29 -6.36
CA THR A 25 4.43 -1.73 -5.90
C THR A 25 5.24 -1.18 -7.08
N PRO A 26 6.09 -0.16 -6.86
CA PRO A 26 7.01 0.30 -7.90
C PRO A 26 7.89 -0.84 -8.39
N GLY A 27 7.96 -1.04 -9.71
CA GLY A 27 8.76 -2.09 -10.33
C GLY A 27 7.97 -3.34 -10.75
N PHE A 28 6.86 -3.65 -10.07
CA PHE A 28 6.03 -4.80 -10.43
C PHE A 28 5.40 -4.63 -11.82
N PRO A 29 5.33 -5.68 -12.66
CA PRO A 29 5.80 -7.07 -12.42
C PRO A 29 7.25 -7.33 -12.85
N ASN A 30 7.94 -6.32 -13.37
CA ASN A 30 9.22 -6.49 -14.07
C ASN A 30 10.44 -6.54 -13.12
N SER A 31 10.31 -5.99 -11.91
CA SER A 31 11.37 -5.95 -10.91
C SER A 31 10.78 -6.03 -9.50
N PRO A 32 11.58 -6.47 -8.49
CA PRO A 32 11.16 -6.41 -7.09
C PRO A 32 10.92 -4.98 -6.63
N TYR A 33 10.25 -4.84 -5.49
CA TYR A 33 10.07 -3.55 -4.84
C TYR A 33 11.43 -2.97 -4.37
N PRO A 34 11.59 -1.63 -4.31
CA PRO A 34 12.85 -1.03 -3.88
C PRO A 34 13.16 -1.32 -2.41
N SER A 35 14.42 -1.61 -2.09
CA SER A 35 14.87 -1.77 -0.70
C SER A 35 14.66 -0.49 0.11
N ASN A 36 14.32 -0.61 1.40
CA ASN A 36 14.05 0.53 2.29
C ASN A 36 12.90 1.44 1.79
N ALA A 37 11.96 0.89 1.01
CA ALA A 37 10.83 1.67 0.50
C ALA A 37 9.82 2.01 1.59
N ARG A 38 9.28 3.23 1.52
CA ARG A 38 8.20 3.71 2.40
C ARG A 38 7.05 4.20 1.55
N CYS A 39 6.22 3.27 1.14
CA CYS A 39 5.14 3.53 0.20
C CYS A 39 3.79 3.67 0.89
N LEU A 40 3.06 4.71 0.53
CA LEU A 40 1.72 5.02 1.04
C LEU A 40 0.73 5.16 -0.10
N TRP A 41 -0.34 4.38 -0.03
CA TRP A 41 -1.52 4.54 -0.88
C TRP A 41 -2.67 5.07 -0.04
N VAL A 42 -3.23 6.20 -0.47
CA VAL A 42 -4.45 6.78 0.10
C VAL A 42 -5.60 6.37 -0.81
N LEU A 43 -6.44 5.45 -0.34
CA LEU A 43 -7.58 4.94 -1.09
C LEU A 43 -8.86 5.64 -0.62
N ARG A 44 -9.66 6.15 -1.57
CA ARG A 44 -10.98 6.73 -1.29
C ARG A 44 -12.03 6.10 -2.21
N GLY A 45 -13.22 5.88 -1.67
CA GLY A 45 -14.41 5.53 -2.43
C GLY A 45 -15.32 6.74 -2.64
N ASP A 46 -16.41 6.52 -3.37
CA ASP A 46 -17.53 7.44 -3.40
C ASP A 46 -18.18 7.55 -2.00
N ALA A 47 -18.95 8.62 -1.76
CA ALA A 47 -19.64 8.80 -0.48
C ALA A 47 -20.55 7.59 -0.17
N ASP A 48 -20.59 7.19 1.10
CA ASP A 48 -21.38 6.05 1.59
C ASP A 48 -21.01 4.68 0.99
N SER A 49 -19.86 4.57 0.33
CA SER A 49 -19.32 3.31 -0.19
C SER A 49 -18.23 2.72 0.71
N VAL A 50 -18.08 1.39 0.68
CA VAL A 50 -17.00 0.66 1.36
C VAL A 50 -16.06 0.06 0.32
N LEU A 51 -14.75 0.25 0.54
CA LEU A 51 -13.74 -0.34 -0.32
C LEU A 51 -13.50 -1.81 0.02
N SER A 52 -13.54 -2.67 -1.00
CA SER A 52 -13.03 -4.04 -0.90
C SER A 52 -11.62 -4.10 -1.51
N LEU A 53 -10.64 -4.52 -0.71
CA LEU A 53 -9.25 -4.66 -1.14
C LEU A 53 -8.89 -6.14 -1.28
N THR A 54 -8.43 -6.51 -2.47
CA THR A 54 -8.00 -7.89 -2.77
C THR A 54 -6.54 -7.87 -3.24
N PHE A 55 -5.68 -8.60 -2.55
CA PHE A 55 -4.32 -8.84 -3.00
C PHE A 55 -4.31 -9.97 -4.04
N THR A 56 -4.03 -9.64 -5.30
CA THR A 56 -3.86 -10.64 -6.37
C THR A 56 -2.48 -11.28 -6.36
N THR A 57 -1.49 -10.56 -5.85
CA THR A 57 -0.11 -11.01 -5.67
C THR A 57 0.43 -10.33 -4.42
N PHE A 58 1.05 -11.11 -3.53
CA PHE A 58 1.61 -10.63 -2.28
C PHE A 58 2.88 -11.42 -1.97
N ASP A 59 4.02 -10.75 -2.04
CA ASP A 59 5.34 -11.32 -1.81
C ASP A 59 6.20 -10.26 -1.13
N VAL A 60 6.51 -10.48 0.15
CA VAL A 60 7.28 -9.57 1.01
C VAL A 60 8.33 -10.37 1.78
N GLU A 61 9.49 -9.77 2.03
CA GLU A 61 10.56 -10.41 2.77
C GLU A 61 10.13 -10.76 4.20
N GLN A 62 10.21 -12.05 4.55
CA GLN A 62 9.97 -12.59 5.88
C GLN A 62 11.32 -12.91 6.55
N CYS A 63 11.87 -11.96 7.31
CA CYS A 63 13.09 -12.07 8.09
C CYS A 63 12.81 -11.82 9.58
N HIS A 64 13.11 -12.81 10.44
CA HIS A 64 12.90 -12.80 11.90
C HIS A 64 13.36 -11.52 12.66
N THR A 65 14.21 -10.71 12.05
CA THR A 65 14.53 -9.34 12.47
C THR A 65 14.43 -8.39 11.26
N GLY A 66 13.51 -7.43 11.30
CA GLY A 66 13.41 -6.38 10.28
C GLY A 66 12.49 -6.67 9.09
N ASP A 67 11.49 -7.55 9.26
CA ASP A 67 10.46 -7.88 8.26
C ASP A 67 9.92 -6.67 7.48
N ASP A 68 9.79 -6.84 6.17
CA ASP A 68 8.99 -5.95 5.34
C ASP A 68 7.50 -6.26 5.57
N PHE A 69 6.65 -5.23 5.58
CA PHE A 69 5.23 -5.42 5.85
C PHE A 69 4.34 -4.45 5.07
N VAL A 70 3.09 -4.85 4.87
CA VAL A 70 2.00 -4.00 4.41
C VAL A 70 1.01 -3.80 5.55
N LYS A 71 0.68 -2.54 5.84
CA LYS A 71 -0.36 -2.18 6.81
C LYS A 71 -1.55 -1.57 6.09
N VAL A 72 -2.74 -2.08 6.41
CA VAL A 72 -4.00 -1.55 5.91
C VAL A 72 -4.74 -0.92 7.09
N TYR A 73 -5.15 0.33 6.91
CA TYR A 73 -5.93 1.09 7.88
C TYR A 73 -7.31 1.34 7.28
N ASP A 74 -8.36 1.19 8.09
CA ASP A 74 -9.75 1.42 7.68
C ASP A 74 -10.14 2.91 7.67
N SER A 75 -9.18 3.79 7.92
CA SER A 75 -9.38 5.23 7.96
C SER A 75 -8.22 5.98 7.30
N LEU A 76 -8.52 7.21 6.85
CA LEU A 76 -7.56 8.10 6.19
C LEU A 76 -6.54 8.74 7.14
N SER A 77 -6.70 8.48 8.44
CA SER A 77 -5.72 8.80 9.46
C SER A 77 -5.26 7.48 10.07
N PRO A 78 -3.96 7.25 10.30
CA PRO A 78 -3.50 6.12 11.10
C PRO A 78 -3.91 6.34 12.57
N VAL A 79 -5.20 6.25 12.85
CA VAL A 79 -5.76 6.09 14.19
C VAL A 79 -6.13 4.62 14.27
N GLU A 80 -5.61 3.91 15.26
CA GLU A 80 -5.91 2.48 15.42
C GLU A 80 -7.42 2.24 15.57
N PRO A 81 -7.99 1.26 14.85
CA PRO A 81 -7.48 -0.10 14.69
C PRO A 81 -6.79 -0.38 13.35
N HIS A 82 -5.69 -1.13 13.37
CA HIS A 82 -5.00 -1.59 12.17
C HIS A 82 -5.06 -3.12 12.07
N ALA A 83 -5.26 -3.65 10.87
CA ALA A 83 -5.10 -5.07 10.60
C ALA A 83 -3.67 -5.32 10.09
N LEU A 84 -2.91 -6.14 10.81
CA LEU A 84 -1.62 -6.66 10.32
C LEU A 84 -1.91 -7.84 9.40
N VAL A 85 -1.59 -7.69 8.11
CA VAL A 85 -1.60 -8.81 7.16
C VAL A 85 -0.17 -9.32 7.07
N LYS A 86 0.06 -10.56 7.49
CA LYS A 86 1.33 -11.29 7.38
C LYS A 86 1.17 -12.42 6.39
#